data_AF-G0NF93-F1
#
_entry.id   AF-G0NF93-F1
#
_cell.length_a   1.000
_cell.length_b   1.000
_cell.length_c   1.000
_cell.angle_alpha   90.00
_cell.angle_beta   90.00
_cell.angle_gamma   90.00
#
_symmetry.space_group_name_H-M   'P 1'
#
loop_
_entity.id
_entity.type
_entity.pdbx_description
1 polymer ?
#
loop_
_entity_poly.entity_id
_entity_poly.type
_entity_poly.pdbx_seq_one_letter_code
_entity_poly.pdbx_strand_id
1 'polypeptide(L)'
;MSQSSLLLLLLLLIFCSCSAYMRKEAANSGLFFKHLVGTTNQDSAKFSHHAESNGAEEYEAHLNKTVSSGNRKLIAGLFGSNFKLNVCGKEFTPEKLIAIFVKNGSNYSFKVKSWKDNGGTAEVKFDVFIHATPRFPIEATVSKPGLELIYGEIKPCHPKKEKYSEAEFNLISD
;
A
#
# COMPACT_ATOMS: atom_id res chain seq x y z
N MET A 1 -21.07 47.44 7.66
CA MET A 1 -20.31 46.41 6.92
C MET A 1 -20.45 45.10 7.67
N SER A 2 -21.15 44.11 7.10
CA SER A 2 -21.49 42.85 7.77
C SER A 2 -20.28 41.91 7.83
N GLN A 3 -20.03 41.30 9.00
CA GLN A 3 -18.93 40.34 9.22
C GLN A 3 -18.94 39.15 8.22
N SER A 4 -20.08 38.86 7.60
CA SER A 4 -20.22 37.79 6.61
C SER A 4 -19.45 38.03 5.31
N SER A 5 -19.17 39.28 4.94
CA SER A 5 -18.44 39.60 3.70
C SER A 5 -16.92 39.40 3.81
N LEU A 6 -16.36 39.49 5.02
CA LEU A 6 -14.92 39.28 5.26
C LEU A 6 -14.54 37.80 5.19
N LEU A 7 -15.42 36.91 5.65
CA LEU A 7 -15.23 35.46 5.62
C LEU A 7 -15.24 34.91 4.18
N LEU A 8 -16.11 35.45 3.31
CA LEU A 8 -16.14 35.06 1.90
C LEU A 8 -14.88 35.50 1.15
N LEU A 9 -14.34 36.67 1.49
CA LEU A 9 -13.13 37.23 0.87
C LEU A 9 -11.87 36.48 1.31
N LEU A 10 -11.80 36.02 2.57
CA LEU A 10 -10.74 35.14 3.05
C LEU A 10 -10.77 33.76 2.40
N LEU A 11 -11.95 33.18 2.18
CA LEU A 11 -12.08 31.90 1.48
C LEU A 11 -11.64 32.00 0.01
N LEU A 12 -11.98 33.09 -0.69
CA LEU A 12 -11.56 33.29 -2.08
C LEU A 12 -10.04 33.47 -2.24
N LEU A 13 -9.35 34.08 -1.26
CA LEU A 13 -7.89 34.23 -1.30
C LEU A 13 -7.13 32.91 -1.07
N ILE A 14 -7.70 31.98 -0.30
CA ILE A 14 -7.11 30.65 -0.10
C ILE A 14 -7.21 29.81 -1.38
N PHE A 15 -8.31 29.89 -2.13
CA PHE A 15 -8.47 29.16 -3.39
C PHE A 15 -7.71 29.78 -4.58
N CYS A 16 -7.30 31.05 -4.50
CA CYS A 16 -6.57 31.72 -5.59
C CYS A 16 -5.05 31.46 -5.59
N SER A 17 -4.51 30.79 -4.55
CA SER A 17 -3.07 30.56 -4.38
C SER A 17 -2.57 29.20 -4.89
N CYS A 18 -3.46 28.28 -5.31
CA CYS A 18 -3.06 26.94 -5.72
C CYS A 18 -2.81 26.76 -7.23
N SER A 19 -3.10 27.76 -8.07
CA SER A 19 -2.99 27.63 -9.54
C SER A 19 -1.61 28.02 -10.12
N ALA A 20 -0.62 28.39 -9.29
CA ALA A 20 0.72 28.79 -9.75
C ALA A 20 1.82 27.72 -9.54
N TYR A 21 1.53 26.59 -8.89
CA TYR A 21 2.53 25.56 -8.58
C TYR A 21 2.46 24.33 -9.52
N MET A 22 2.37 24.57 -10.82
CA MET A 22 2.61 23.55 -11.86
C MET A 22 3.28 24.20 -13.07
N ARG A 23 4.60 24.46 -13.00
CA ARG A 23 5.42 24.74 -14.19
C ARG A 23 6.93 24.69 -13.89
N LYS A 24 7.56 23.56 -14.22
CA LYS A 24 8.96 23.32 -14.65
C LYS A 24 9.31 21.87 -14.29
N GLU A 25 9.77 20.98 -15.16
CA GLU A 25 10.69 21.12 -16.30
C GLU A 25 10.38 20.07 -17.39
N ALA A 26 10.40 20.53 -18.64
CA ALA A 26 10.71 19.71 -19.81
C ALA A 26 11.75 20.50 -20.61
N ALA A 27 12.95 19.93 -20.77
CA ALA A 27 13.86 20.11 -21.91
C ALA A 27 15.23 19.52 -21.58
N ASN A 28 15.53 18.32 -22.09
CA ASN A 28 16.77 18.18 -22.84
C ASN A 28 16.61 17.11 -23.92
N SER A 29 16.95 17.50 -25.14
CA SER A 29 16.78 16.76 -26.38
C SER A 29 18.13 16.72 -27.10
N GLY A 30 18.51 15.55 -27.59
CA GLY A 30 19.65 15.29 -28.48
C GLY A 30 19.66 13.79 -28.80
N LEU A 31 19.06 13.27 -29.88
CA LEU A 31 19.27 13.49 -31.32
C LEU A 31 20.60 12.85 -31.81
N PHE A 32 20.44 11.75 -32.57
CA PHE A 32 21.36 11.07 -33.50
C PHE A 32 22.59 10.30 -32.95
N PHE A 33 22.58 8.97 -33.17
CA PHE A 33 23.49 8.35 -34.14
C PHE A 33 22.90 7.06 -34.74
N LYS A 34 22.97 6.99 -36.06
CA LYS A 34 22.70 5.82 -36.90
C LYS A 34 23.81 4.78 -36.74
N HIS A 35 23.42 3.51 -36.77
CA HIS A 35 24.03 2.42 -37.53
C HIS A 35 25.50 2.04 -37.24
N LEU A 36 25.71 0.91 -36.56
CA LEU A 36 26.81 0.00 -36.87
C LEU A 36 26.38 -1.47 -36.71
N VAL A 37 26.71 -2.22 -37.75
CA VAL A 37 26.61 -3.67 -37.93
C VAL A 37 27.73 -4.34 -37.13
N GLY A 38 27.47 -5.50 -36.52
CA GLY A 38 28.51 -6.33 -35.90
C GLY A 38 27.94 -7.61 -35.31
N THR A 39 28.04 -8.69 -36.08
CA THR A 39 27.79 -10.08 -35.67
C THR A 39 28.78 -10.54 -34.60
N THR A 40 28.34 -11.30 -33.60
CA THR A 40 28.96 -12.58 -33.18
C THR A 40 28.05 -13.36 -32.23
N ASN A 41 27.88 -14.64 -32.53
CA ASN A 41 27.37 -15.67 -31.64
C ASN A 41 28.33 -15.85 -30.45
N GLN A 42 27.81 -16.00 -29.23
CA GLN A 42 28.25 -17.06 -28.31
C GLN A 42 27.38 -17.09 -27.05
N ASP A 43 26.78 -18.25 -26.83
CA ASP A 43 26.53 -18.91 -25.55
C ASP A 43 26.48 -18.02 -24.31
N SER A 44 25.27 -17.81 -23.82
CA SER A 44 25.02 -17.73 -22.39
C SER A 44 23.72 -18.45 -22.11
N ALA A 45 23.89 -19.69 -21.68
CA ALA A 45 22.87 -20.51 -21.08
C ALA A 45 22.09 -19.72 -20.02
N LYS A 46 20.76 -19.87 -20.08
CA LYS A 46 19.90 -20.07 -18.90
C LYS A 46 20.14 -19.07 -17.75
N PHE A 47 19.62 -17.86 -17.91
CA PHE A 47 19.22 -17.04 -16.76
C PHE A 47 17.70 -16.92 -16.77
N SER A 48 17.04 -17.95 -16.23
CA SER A 48 15.66 -17.85 -15.74
C SER A 48 15.72 -17.46 -14.28
N HIS A 49 14.77 -16.61 -13.86
CA HIS A 49 14.56 -15.97 -12.55
C HIS A 49 15.25 -14.61 -12.38
N HIS A 50 14.58 -13.54 -12.82
CA HIS A 50 14.48 -12.25 -12.10
C HIS A 50 13.59 -11.25 -12.88
N ALA A 51 12.30 -11.57 -13.03
CA ALA A 51 11.29 -10.63 -13.55
C ALA A 51 9.99 -10.71 -12.73
N GLU A 52 10.12 -10.81 -11.40
CA GLU A 52 8.98 -11.01 -10.48
C GLU A 52 8.98 -9.99 -9.32
N SER A 53 9.76 -8.88 -9.39
CA SER A 53 9.92 -7.95 -8.24
C SER A 53 9.15 -6.62 -8.29
N ASN A 54 8.61 -6.17 -9.44
CA ASN A 54 7.94 -4.86 -9.48
C ASN A 54 6.66 -4.82 -8.63
N GLY A 55 5.81 -5.86 -8.71
CA GLY A 55 4.51 -5.85 -8.03
C GLY A 55 4.61 -5.92 -6.51
N ALA A 56 5.59 -6.66 -5.98
CA ALA A 56 5.81 -6.79 -4.54
C ALA A 56 6.25 -5.47 -3.92
N GLU A 57 7.25 -4.82 -4.52
CA GLU A 57 7.81 -3.55 -4.05
C GLU A 57 6.78 -2.41 -4.20
N GLU A 58 6.07 -2.36 -5.32
CA GLU A 58 5.00 -1.39 -5.56
C GLU A 58 3.88 -1.53 -4.54
N TYR A 59 3.43 -2.76 -4.27
CA TYR A 59 2.38 -3.01 -3.29
C TYR A 59 2.83 -2.68 -1.86
N GLU A 60 4.05 -3.03 -1.47
CA GLU A 60 4.62 -2.68 -0.17
C GLU A 60 4.69 -1.14 0.01
N ALA A 61 5.20 -0.43 -0.98
CA ALA A 61 5.29 1.02 -0.97
C ALA A 61 3.89 1.66 -0.90
N HIS A 62 2.93 1.12 -1.65
CA HIS A 62 1.54 1.56 -1.64
C HIS A 62 0.90 1.40 -0.25
N LEU A 63 0.99 0.20 0.34
CA LEU A 63 0.45 -0.07 1.69
C LEU A 63 1.02 0.89 2.73
N ASN A 64 2.35 0.97 2.82
CA ASN A 64 3.03 1.81 3.81
C ASN A 64 2.66 3.28 3.63
N LYS A 65 2.68 3.81 2.40
CA LYS A 65 2.32 5.21 2.13
C LYS A 65 0.86 5.50 2.46
N THR A 66 -0.05 4.61 2.08
CA THR A 66 -1.47 4.80 2.28
C THR A 66 -1.84 4.74 3.77
N VAL A 67 -1.35 3.75 4.51
CA VAL A 67 -1.64 3.60 5.94
C VAL A 67 -0.99 4.72 6.77
N SER A 68 0.27 5.05 6.52
CA SER A 68 0.98 6.13 7.24
C SER A 68 0.38 7.52 6.98
N SER A 69 -0.36 7.71 5.89
CA SER A 69 -1.03 8.98 5.60
C SER A 69 -2.14 9.35 6.61
N GLY A 70 -2.70 8.35 7.32
CA GLY A 70 -3.88 8.53 8.17
C GLY A 70 -5.14 9.00 7.40
N ASN A 71 -5.08 9.10 6.06
CA ASN A 71 -6.17 9.61 5.27
C ASN A 71 -7.22 8.52 5.08
N ARG A 72 -8.38 8.70 5.72
CA ARG A 72 -9.51 7.77 5.68
C ARG A 72 -9.89 7.34 4.26
N LYS A 73 -9.93 8.25 3.29
CA LYS A 73 -10.34 7.91 1.91
C LYS A 73 -9.30 7.04 1.20
N LEU A 74 -8.01 7.34 1.38
CA LEU A 74 -6.95 6.52 0.79
C LEU A 74 -6.91 5.14 1.45
N ILE A 75 -7.02 5.07 2.78
CA ILE A 75 -7.05 3.81 3.52
C ILE A 75 -8.27 2.97 3.12
N ALA A 76 -9.45 3.59 2.96
CA ALA A 76 -10.63 2.89 2.47
C ALA A 76 -10.42 2.29 1.08
N GLY A 77 -9.65 2.96 0.21
CA GLY A 77 -9.28 2.46 -1.12
C GLY A 77 -8.35 1.23 -1.11
N LEU A 78 -7.81 0.82 0.05
CA LEU A 78 -7.07 -0.44 0.15
C LEU A 78 -7.99 -1.66 0.13
N PHE A 79 -9.28 -1.50 0.40
CA PHE A 79 -10.20 -2.62 0.58
C PHE A 79 -11.14 -2.71 -0.62
N GLY A 80 -11.11 -3.85 -1.31
CA GLY A 80 -12.06 -4.14 -2.37
C GLY A 80 -13.49 -4.24 -1.83
N SER A 81 -14.49 -4.08 -2.70
CA SER A 81 -15.91 -4.11 -2.32
C SER A 81 -16.37 -5.39 -1.62
N ASN A 82 -15.68 -6.51 -1.88
CA ASN A 82 -15.95 -7.81 -1.28
C ASN A 82 -14.87 -8.25 -0.28
N PHE A 83 -14.15 -7.28 0.30
CA PHE A 83 -13.05 -7.56 1.22
C PHE A 83 -13.50 -8.40 2.42
N LYS A 84 -12.71 -9.41 2.76
CA LYS A 84 -12.85 -10.20 3.99
C LYS A 84 -11.49 -10.41 4.62
N LEU A 85 -11.37 -10.11 5.91
CA LEU A 85 -10.22 -10.48 6.71
C LEU A 85 -10.64 -11.50 7.76
N ASN A 86 -10.06 -12.69 7.71
CA ASN A 86 -10.25 -13.71 8.73
C ASN A 86 -9.03 -13.75 9.66
N VAL A 87 -9.24 -13.37 10.91
CA VAL A 87 -8.22 -13.44 11.96
C VAL A 87 -8.67 -14.45 12.99
N CYS A 88 -7.95 -15.57 13.09
CA CYS A 88 -8.25 -16.61 14.10
C CYS A 88 -9.67 -17.18 14.03
N GLY A 89 -10.28 -17.23 12.85
CA GLY A 89 -11.67 -17.68 12.68
C GLY A 89 -12.71 -16.59 12.91
N LYS A 90 -12.31 -15.34 13.20
CA LYS A 90 -13.19 -14.18 13.30
C LYS A 90 -13.05 -13.29 12.06
N GLU A 91 -14.18 -12.90 11.50
CA GLU A 91 -14.22 -11.97 10.38
C GLU A 91 -14.12 -10.51 10.87
N PHE A 92 -13.29 -9.72 10.19
CA PHE A 92 -13.08 -8.30 10.45
C PHE A 92 -13.59 -7.47 9.28
N THR A 93 -14.33 -6.40 9.59
CA THR A 93 -14.87 -5.50 8.57
C THR A 93 -13.86 -4.41 8.19
N PRO A 94 -13.93 -3.88 6.95
CA PRO A 94 -13.10 -2.75 6.54
C PRO A 94 -13.19 -1.55 7.49
N GLU A 95 -14.38 -1.23 8.01
CA GLU A 95 -14.62 -0.05 8.84
C GLU A 95 -13.77 -0.05 10.11
N LYS A 96 -13.64 -1.22 10.76
CA LYS A 96 -12.80 -1.38 11.96
C LYS A 96 -11.32 -1.14 11.62
N LEU A 97 -10.83 -1.77 10.55
CA LEU A 97 -9.44 -1.60 10.11
C LEU A 97 -9.14 -0.16 9.69
N ILE A 98 -10.05 0.49 8.97
CA ILE A 98 -9.93 1.90 8.59
C ILE A 98 -9.84 2.77 9.84
N ALA A 99 -10.68 2.54 10.85
CA ALA A 99 -10.63 3.30 12.10
C ALA A 99 -9.27 3.15 12.81
N ILE A 100 -8.74 1.92 12.89
CA ILE A 100 -7.43 1.63 13.48
C ILE A 100 -6.32 2.37 12.72
N PHE A 101 -6.27 2.26 11.40
CA PHE A 101 -5.23 2.88 10.58
C PHE A 101 -5.33 4.40 10.51
N VAL A 102 -6.52 4.98 10.53
CA VAL A 102 -6.69 6.44 10.62
C VAL A 102 -6.12 6.97 11.94
N LYS A 103 -6.34 6.25 13.05
CA LYS A 103 -5.89 6.68 14.38
C LYS A 103 -4.39 6.45 14.59
N ASN A 104 -3.87 5.33 14.11
CA ASN A 104 -2.55 4.82 14.50
C ASN A 104 -1.62 4.54 13.32
N GLY A 105 -1.98 4.90 12.08
CA GLY A 105 -1.31 4.45 10.86
C GLY A 105 0.20 4.67 10.82
N SER A 106 0.71 5.74 11.44
CA SER A 106 2.16 6.00 11.56
C SER A 106 2.93 4.95 12.37
N ASN A 107 2.23 4.18 13.20
CA ASN A 107 2.81 3.12 14.02
C ASN A 107 2.87 1.78 13.29
N TYR A 108 2.20 1.68 12.13
CA TYR A 108 2.14 0.47 11.33
C TYR A 108 3.12 0.54 10.17
N SER A 109 3.78 -0.58 9.90
CA SER A 109 4.47 -0.80 8.63
C SER A 109 4.29 -2.22 8.14
N PHE A 110 4.50 -2.41 6.84
CA PHE A 110 4.24 -3.65 6.13
C PHE A 110 5.49 -4.08 5.39
N LYS A 111 5.78 -5.39 5.40
CA LYS A 111 6.87 -5.97 4.62
C LYS A 111 6.40 -7.17 3.83
N VAL A 112 6.40 -7.08 2.51
CA VAL A 112 6.06 -8.18 1.62
C VAL A 112 7.17 -9.24 1.64
N LYS A 113 6.76 -10.49 1.81
CA LYS A 113 7.63 -11.67 1.90
C LYS A 113 7.59 -12.51 0.64
N SER A 114 6.41 -12.61 0.05
CA SER A 114 6.22 -13.32 -1.21
C SER A 114 5.12 -12.65 -2.00
N TRP A 115 5.29 -12.67 -3.32
CA TRP A 115 4.32 -12.20 -4.28
C TRP A 115 4.25 -13.22 -5.40
N LYS A 116 3.05 -13.68 -5.71
CA LYS A 116 2.81 -14.63 -6.78
C LYS A 116 1.72 -14.07 -7.67
N ASP A 117 2.11 -13.76 -8.90
CA ASP A 117 1.22 -13.20 -9.90
C ASP A 117 0.30 -14.28 -10.47
N ASN A 118 -1.02 -14.04 -10.39
CA ASN A 118 -2.05 -14.89 -10.97
C ASN A 118 -2.82 -14.14 -12.08
N GLY A 119 -2.20 -13.13 -12.70
CA GLY A 119 -2.78 -12.31 -13.77
C GLY A 119 -3.61 -11.16 -13.21
N GLY A 120 -4.94 -11.35 -13.13
CA GLY A 120 -5.86 -10.32 -12.60
C GLY A 120 -5.81 -10.15 -11.08
N THR A 121 -5.12 -11.05 -10.38
CA THR A 121 -4.90 -10.99 -8.94
C THR A 121 -3.48 -11.41 -8.60
N ALA A 122 -3.06 -11.16 -7.37
CA ALA A 122 -1.84 -11.71 -6.81
C ALA A 122 -2.09 -12.34 -5.43
N GLU A 123 -1.43 -13.46 -5.17
CA GLU A 123 -1.28 -14.01 -3.82
C GLU A 123 -0.08 -13.34 -3.17
N VAL A 124 -0.28 -12.71 -2.02
CA VAL A 124 0.77 -12.00 -1.28
C VAL A 124 0.86 -12.53 0.14
N LYS A 125 2.09 -12.64 0.65
CA LYS A 125 2.34 -12.81 2.09
C LYS A 125 3.11 -11.62 2.58
N PHE A 126 2.70 -11.02 3.69
CA PHE A 126 3.40 -9.88 4.28
C PHE A 126 3.33 -9.90 5.80
N ASP A 127 4.35 -9.33 6.44
CA ASP A 127 4.36 -9.10 7.88
C ASP A 127 3.82 -7.70 8.18
N VAL A 128 2.99 -7.60 9.22
CA VAL A 128 2.59 -6.34 9.83
C VAL A 128 3.45 -6.06 11.05
N PHE A 129 4.01 -4.86 11.11
CA PHE A 129 4.79 -4.36 12.24
C PHE A 129 4.02 -3.26 12.95
N ILE A 130 4.06 -3.27 14.29
CA ILE A 130 3.57 -2.18 15.13
C ILE A 130 4.77 -1.66 15.94
N HIS A 131 5.13 -0.40 15.77
CA HIS A 131 6.35 0.20 16.36
C HIS A 131 7.61 -0.65 16.09
N ALA A 132 7.79 -1.08 14.84
CA ALA A 132 8.89 -1.94 14.38
C ALA A 132 8.94 -3.37 15.00
N THR A 133 7.95 -3.75 15.81
CA THR A 133 7.83 -5.12 16.31
C THR A 133 6.97 -5.93 15.35
N PRO A 134 7.47 -7.04 14.78
CA PRO A 134 6.65 -7.91 13.93
C PRO A 134 5.52 -8.48 14.77
N ARG A 135 4.29 -8.46 14.23
CA ARG A 135 3.11 -8.94 14.96
C ARG A 135 2.47 -10.11 14.28
N PHE A 136 2.07 -9.93 13.02
CA PHE A 136 1.23 -10.91 12.35
C PHE A 136 1.68 -11.10 10.91
N PRO A 137 2.00 -12.34 10.50
CA PRO A 137 2.06 -12.68 9.08
C PRO A 137 0.63 -12.75 8.54
N ILE A 138 0.39 -12.09 7.41
CA ILE A 138 -0.88 -12.12 6.69
C ILE A 138 -0.66 -12.78 5.34
N GLU A 139 -1.52 -13.74 5.02
CA GLU A 139 -1.68 -14.26 3.65
C GLU A 139 -2.90 -13.58 3.03
N ALA A 140 -2.75 -12.98 1.85
CA ALA A 140 -3.80 -12.18 1.24
C ALA A 140 -3.87 -12.37 -0.29
N THR A 141 -5.03 -12.00 -0.83
CA THR A 141 -5.25 -11.87 -2.27
C THR A 141 -5.50 -10.42 -2.61
N VAL A 142 -4.77 -9.91 -3.59
CA VAL A 142 -4.81 -8.51 -4.04
C VAL A 142 -5.33 -8.44 -5.47
N SER A 143 -6.19 -7.46 -5.75
CA SER A 143 -6.68 -7.18 -7.11
C SER A 143 -5.62 -6.44 -7.93
N LYS A 144 -5.49 -6.80 -9.20
CA LYS A 144 -4.77 -5.99 -10.20
C LYS A 144 -5.80 -5.41 -11.16
N PRO A 145 -5.79 -4.10 -11.46
CA PRO A 145 -4.71 -3.12 -11.23
C PRO A 145 -4.85 -2.27 -9.95
N GLY A 146 -5.94 -2.40 -9.20
CA GLY A 146 -6.27 -1.48 -8.10
C GLY A 146 -5.39 -1.60 -6.86
N LEU A 147 -4.61 -2.69 -6.74
CA LEU A 147 -3.84 -3.03 -5.54
C LEU A 147 -4.74 -3.11 -4.28
N GLU A 148 -6.00 -3.49 -4.48
CA GLU A 148 -6.98 -3.59 -3.40
C GLU A 148 -6.90 -4.98 -2.78
N LEU A 149 -6.93 -5.06 -1.45
CA LEU A 149 -7.12 -6.30 -0.73
C LEU A 149 -8.53 -6.85 -1.00
N ILE A 150 -8.58 -8.06 -1.52
CA ILE A 150 -9.83 -8.83 -1.72
C ILE A 150 -10.06 -9.77 -0.54
N TYR A 151 -9.00 -10.40 -0.06
CA TYR A 151 -9.07 -11.35 1.04
C TYR A 151 -7.78 -11.28 1.86
N GLY A 152 -7.89 -11.49 3.16
CA GLY A 152 -6.76 -11.66 4.04
C GLY A 152 -7.03 -12.73 5.09
N GLU A 153 -5.99 -13.42 5.51
CA GLU A 153 -6.07 -14.44 6.54
C GLU A 153 -4.82 -14.49 7.41
N ILE A 154 -5.05 -14.69 8.71
CA ILE A 154 -4.02 -14.97 9.70
C ILE A 154 -4.23 -16.39 10.23
N LYS A 155 -3.34 -17.31 9.82
CA LYS A 155 -3.31 -18.74 10.21
C LYS A 155 -1.95 -19.16 10.76
N PRO A 156 -1.88 -20.08 11.73
CA PRO A 156 -2.81 -20.34 12.83
C PRO A 156 -2.54 -19.41 14.02
N CYS A 157 -3.60 -19.03 14.72
CA CYS A 157 -3.51 -18.33 16.00
C CYS A 157 -3.21 -19.34 17.11
N HIS A 158 -2.00 -19.88 17.13
CA HIS A 158 -1.60 -20.77 18.21
C HIS A 158 -1.04 -19.97 19.40
N PRO A 159 -1.33 -20.40 20.63
CA PRO A 159 -0.73 -19.88 21.86
C PRO A 159 0.72 -20.38 21.98
N LYS A 160 1.60 -19.97 21.07
CA LYS A 160 3.04 -20.15 21.26
C LYS A 160 3.54 -18.89 21.94
N LYS A 161 3.62 -18.94 23.29
CA LYS A 161 4.45 -18.16 24.25
C LYS A 161 5.19 -16.88 23.77
N GLU A 162 4.68 -16.13 22.81
CA GLU A 162 5.02 -14.76 22.54
C GLU A 162 3.99 -13.98 23.33
N LYS A 163 4.51 -13.16 24.26
CA LYS A 163 3.72 -12.26 25.09
C LYS A 163 3.07 -11.19 24.21
N TYR A 164 2.09 -11.56 23.41
CA TYR A 164 1.12 -10.61 22.91
C TYR A 164 0.13 -10.42 24.04
N SER A 165 0.16 -9.24 24.66
CA SER A 165 -0.79 -8.95 25.72
C SER A 165 -2.20 -8.98 25.15
N GLU A 166 -3.14 -9.54 25.89
CA GLU A 166 -4.57 -9.59 25.56
C GLU A 166 -5.11 -8.20 25.16
N ALA A 167 -4.51 -7.13 25.70
CA ALA A 167 -4.77 -5.73 25.35
C ALA A 167 -4.44 -5.36 23.88
N GLU A 168 -3.43 -5.98 23.27
CA GLU A 168 -3.04 -5.69 21.88
C GLU A 168 -3.91 -6.44 20.87
N PHE A 169 -4.49 -7.57 21.26
CA PHE A 169 -5.51 -8.24 20.46
C PHE A 169 -6.87 -7.53 20.57
N ASN A 170 -7.16 -6.91 21.72
CA ASN A 170 -8.34 -6.07 21.92
C ASN A 170 -8.28 -4.76 21.12
N LEU A 171 -7.09 -4.23 20.83
CA LEU A 171 -6.94 -3.08 19.90
C LEU A 171 -7.41 -3.39 18.47
N ILE A 172 -7.42 -4.67 18.09
CA ILE A 172 -7.93 -5.13 16.79
C ILE A 172 -9.41 -5.53 16.93
N SER A 173 -9.79 -6.14 18.05
CA SER A 173 -11.10 -6.80 18.26
C SER A 173 -12.25 -5.91 18.73
N ASP A 174 -11.98 -4.77 19.38
CA ASP A 174 -13.02 -3.82 19.84
C ASP A 174 -13.46 -2.84 18.73
#